data_AF-A0A9E2U004-F1
#
_entry.id   AF-A0A9E2U004-F1
#
_cell.length_a   1.000
_cell.length_b   1.000
_cell.length_c   1.000
_cell.angle_alpha   90.00
_cell.angle_beta   90.00
_cell.angle_gamma   90.00
#
_symmetry.space_group_name_H-M   'P 1'
#
loop_
_entity.id
_entity.type
_entity.pdbx_description
1 polymer ?
#
loop_
_entity_poly.entity_id
_entity_poly.type
_entity_poly.pdbx_seq_one_letter_code
_entity_poly.pdbx_strand_id
1 'polypeptide(L)'
;MRFLYSILILSLLTGCLESGLDFTPVDNNTALDYDVSATFSGPNDPYNIIGISPEVGKLNLYLSYAGGCKVHAFRVIWNGEIKEVGKYKEIFLKVFHEDNDDGCEALLKPVVTIDLKSVLGSFNTDDSTRIIVQNASNGRTITIDPLLAQISQNDMCSIKTSFENSLCGYGIWQNNWFKMADSLGTDDNIWLQPVAYNPEISSVIPSKGAYDLGITLLFGYQTPEDPSCLTIPSGQVIPVEVNCISRIN
;
A
#
# COMPACT_ATOMS: atom_id res chain seq x y z
N MET A 1 -29.61 -3.25 -58.32
CA MET A 1 -29.26 -3.84 -57.02
C MET A 1 -28.06 -3.09 -56.47
N ARG A 2 -28.25 -2.20 -55.49
CA ARG A 2 -27.16 -1.49 -54.79
C ARG A 2 -26.99 -2.14 -53.43
N PHE A 3 -25.87 -2.81 -53.20
CA PHE A 3 -25.48 -3.33 -51.90
C PHE A 3 -24.92 -2.18 -51.06
N LEU A 4 -25.60 -1.82 -49.96
CA LEU A 4 -25.03 -0.98 -48.91
C LEU A 4 -24.17 -1.86 -48.00
N TYR A 5 -22.87 -1.59 -47.95
CA TYR A 5 -21.98 -2.13 -46.93
C TYR A 5 -22.03 -1.22 -45.70
N SER A 6 -22.67 -1.68 -44.63
CA SER A 6 -22.58 -1.09 -43.30
C SER A 6 -21.28 -1.54 -42.64
N ILE A 7 -20.30 -0.64 -42.57
CA ILE A 7 -19.04 -0.86 -41.84
C ILE A 7 -19.33 -0.61 -40.36
N LEU A 8 -19.38 -1.70 -39.58
CA LEU A 8 -19.46 -1.64 -38.12
C LEU A 8 -18.06 -1.32 -37.58
N ILE A 9 -17.83 -0.07 -37.18
CA ILE A 9 -16.58 0.35 -36.53
C ILE A 9 -16.64 -0.16 -35.09
N LEU A 10 -15.99 -1.30 -34.85
CA LEU A 10 -15.78 -1.85 -33.51
C LEU A 10 -14.68 -1.04 -32.84
N SER A 11 -15.06 0.01 -32.11
CA SER A 11 -14.16 0.79 -31.27
C SER A 11 -13.60 -0.11 -30.16
N LEU A 12 -12.38 -0.59 -30.36
CA LEU A 12 -11.56 -1.24 -29.35
C LEU A 12 -11.31 -0.23 -28.22
N LEU A 13 -12.13 -0.31 -27.18
CA LEU A 13 -11.85 0.31 -25.89
C LEU A 13 -10.68 -0.47 -25.27
N THR A 14 -9.47 -0.15 -25.67
CA THR A 14 -8.28 -0.51 -24.90
C THR A 14 -8.34 0.34 -23.63
N GLY A 15 -9.00 -0.19 -22.60
CA GLY A 15 -8.89 0.37 -21.26
C GLY A 15 -7.41 0.39 -20.91
N CYS A 16 -6.87 1.58 -20.67
CA CYS A 16 -5.53 1.70 -20.11
C CYS A 16 -5.57 1.00 -18.75
N LEU A 17 -5.02 -0.21 -18.69
CA LEU A 17 -4.62 -0.79 -17.41
C LEU A 17 -3.55 0.16 -16.87
N GLU A 18 -3.93 1.02 -15.92
CA GLU A 18 -3.00 1.86 -15.18
C GLU A 18 -2.09 0.90 -14.42
N SER A 19 -0.89 0.69 -14.97
CA SER A 19 -0.02 -0.45 -14.70
C SER A 19 0.88 -0.28 -13.49
N GLY A 20 0.90 0.90 -12.89
CA GLY A 20 1.74 1.21 -11.75
C GLY A 20 0.96 2.00 -10.72
N LEU A 21 1.35 1.77 -9.47
CA LEU A 21 1.22 2.81 -8.48
C LEU A 21 2.24 3.89 -8.88
N ASP A 22 1.81 4.84 -9.74
CA ASP A 22 2.63 5.95 -10.23
C ASP A 22 2.92 6.92 -9.07
N PHE A 23 3.69 6.43 -8.10
CA PHE A 23 4.12 7.17 -6.94
C PHE A 23 5.47 7.78 -7.23
N THR A 24 5.52 9.10 -7.17
CA THR A 24 6.78 9.81 -7.22
C THR A 24 7.36 9.86 -5.81
N PRO A 25 8.61 9.42 -5.58
CA PRO A 25 9.32 9.79 -4.36
C PRO A 25 9.20 11.31 -4.19
N VAL A 26 8.88 11.75 -2.98
CA VAL A 26 8.79 13.17 -2.67
C VAL A 26 10.07 13.88 -3.14
N ASP A 27 9.91 14.84 -4.06
CA ASP A 27 10.92 15.83 -4.34
C ASP A 27 10.83 16.97 -3.31
N ASN A 28 11.63 18.03 -3.46
CA ASN A 28 11.78 19.12 -2.50
C ASN A 28 10.47 19.90 -2.17
N ASN A 29 9.31 19.49 -2.69
CA ASN A 29 8.00 20.11 -2.53
C ASN A 29 7.10 19.51 -1.45
N THR A 30 7.61 18.56 -0.64
CA THR A 30 6.88 18.12 0.55
C THR A 30 7.71 18.31 1.81
N ALA A 31 7.24 19.17 2.71
CA ALA A 31 7.83 19.32 4.04
C ALA A 31 7.25 18.26 4.97
N LEU A 32 8.11 17.59 5.76
CA LEU A 32 7.68 16.65 6.80
C LEU A 32 8.14 17.15 8.17
N ASP A 33 7.18 17.25 9.08
CA ASP A 33 7.41 17.69 10.46
C ASP A 33 6.92 16.63 11.45
N TYR A 34 7.57 16.59 12.62
CA TYR A 34 7.30 15.63 13.69
C TYR A 34 7.00 16.37 14.98
N ASP A 35 5.86 16.08 15.59
CA ASP A 35 5.46 16.70 16.85
C ASP A 35 5.04 15.64 17.87
N VAL A 36 5.61 15.74 19.07
CA VAL A 36 5.24 14.92 20.23
C VAL A 36 4.30 15.74 21.10
N SER A 37 3.11 16.01 20.57
CA SER A 37 2.05 16.75 21.25
C SER A 37 0.77 15.91 21.30
N ALA A 38 -0.03 16.08 22.35
CA ALA A 38 -1.30 15.38 22.47
C ALA A 38 -2.37 15.93 21.50
N THR A 39 -2.19 17.16 21.00
CA THR A 39 -3.16 17.87 20.18
C THR A 39 -2.48 18.77 19.16
N PHE A 40 -3.07 18.85 17.97
CA PHE A 40 -2.69 19.80 16.93
C PHE A 40 -3.93 20.48 16.37
N SER A 41 -3.81 21.78 16.17
CA SER A 41 -4.90 22.65 15.71
C SER A 41 -4.54 23.39 14.41
N GLY A 42 -3.51 22.94 13.69
CA GLY A 42 -3.16 23.52 12.39
C GLY A 42 -4.03 22.98 11.24
N PRO A 43 -3.68 23.33 10.00
CA PRO A 43 -4.40 22.89 8.81
C PRO A 43 -4.45 21.37 8.67
N ASN A 44 -5.49 20.89 7.99
CA ASN A 44 -5.75 19.47 7.83
C ASN A 44 -6.57 19.22 6.56
N ASP A 45 -5.99 19.58 5.43
CA ASP A 45 -6.62 19.53 4.12
C ASP A 45 -6.84 18.09 3.65
N PRO A 46 -7.85 17.82 2.82
CA PRO A 46 -8.18 16.46 2.40
C PRO A 46 -7.03 15.74 1.68
N TYR A 47 -6.76 14.51 2.11
CA TYR A 47 -5.84 13.60 1.42
C TYR A 47 -6.24 12.14 1.72
N ASN A 48 -5.65 11.20 0.98
CA ASN A 48 -5.82 9.77 1.19
C ASN A 48 -4.48 9.11 1.50
N ILE A 49 -4.49 8.17 2.45
CA ILE A 49 -3.41 7.19 2.59
C ILE A 49 -3.83 5.97 1.77
N ILE A 50 -3.18 5.75 0.63
CA ILE A 50 -3.45 4.60 -0.25
C ILE A 50 -2.95 3.34 0.41
N GLY A 51 -1.72 3.34 0.92
CA GLY A 51 -1.14 2.22 1.64
C GLY A 51 0.07 2.64 2.47
N ILE A 52 0.57 1.72 3.28
CA ILE A 52 1.77 1.91 4.08
C ILE A 52 2.72 0.72 3.88
N SER A 53 3.96 0.99 3.53
CA SER A 53 5.05 0.01 3.52
C SER A 53 5.94 0.24 4.74
N PRO A 54 6.01 -0.69 5.70
CA PRO A 54 6.95 -0.60 6.80
C PRO A 54 8.35 -1.00 6.33
N GLU A 55 9.36 -0.27 6.78
CA GLU A 55 10.77 -0.63 6.64
C GLU A 55 11.45 -0.57 8.01
N VAL A 56 12.68 -1.04 8.10
CA VAL A 56 13.45 -0.98 9.35
C VAL A 56 13.61 0.48 9.80
N GLY A 57 12.92 0.84 10.88
CA GLY A 57 12.93 2.18 11.47
C GLY A 57 12.16 3.25 10.69
N LYS A 58 11.40 2.87 9.65
CA LYS A 58 10.69 3.84 8.79
C LYS A 58 9.31 3.34 8.38
N LEU A 59 8.43 4.26 8.04
CA LEU A 59 7.17 3.97 7.34
C LEU A 59 7.08 4.79 6.07
N ASN A 60 6.91 4.13 4.93
CA ASN A 60 6.60 4.80 3.66
C ASN A 60 5.09 4.89 3.50
N LEU A 61 4.56 6.10 3.54
CA LEU A 61 3.15 6.39 3.31
C LEU A 61 2.94 6.74 1.84
N TYR A 62 2.14 5.92 1.17
CA TYR A 62 1.71 6.16 -0.19
C TYR A 62 0.45 7.01 -0.16
N LEU A 63 0.55 8.26 -0.61
CA LEU A 63 -0.50 9.26 -0.45
C LEU A 63 -1.17 9.62 -1.76
N SER A 64 -2.34 10.24 -1.69
CA SER A 64 -2.92 10.96 -2.82
C SER A 64 -3.75 12.16 -2.39
N TYR A 65 -3.56 13.30 -3.07
CA TYR A 65 -4.24 14.57 -2.82
C TYR A 65 -4.20 15.47 -4.07
N ALA A 66 -5.06 16.50 -4.09
CA ALA A 66 -5.07 17.51 -5.16
C ALA A 66 -4.05 18.63 -4.89
N GLY A 67 -3.45 19.20 -5.93
CA GLY A 67 -2.54 20.35 -5.82
C GLY A 67 -1.54 20.42 -6.98
N GLY A 68 -0.28 20.75 -6.66
CA GLY A 68 0.87 20.66 -7.57
C GLY A 68 1.51 21.99 -7.98
N CYS A 69 1.00 23.11 -7.48
CA CYS A 69 1.55 24.44 -7.74
C CYS A 69 2.26 25.05 -6.53
N LYS A 70 2.02 24.52 -5.33
CA LYS A 70 2.70 24.91 -4.09
C LYS A 70 3.31 23.70 -3.40
N VAL A 71 4.17 23.98 -2.43
CA VAL A 71 4.72 22.98 -1.51
C VAL A 71 3.61 22.56 -0.57
N HIS A 72 3.40 21.27 -0.38
CA HIS A 72 2.49 20.74 0.63
C HIS A 72 3.29 20.32 1.88
N ALA A 73 2.69 20.37 3.05
CA ALA A 73 3.33 19.92 4.28
C ALA A 73 2.55 18.79 4.93
N PHE A 74 3.27 17.81 5.48
CA PHE A 74 2.72 16.77 6.32
C PHE A 74 3.30 16.88 7.72
N ARG A 75 2.45 16.65 8.72
CA ARG A 75 2.86 16.57 10.11
C ARG A 75 2.43 15.25 10.71
N VAL A 76 3.37 14.56 11.37
CA VAL A 76 3.09 13.32 12.09
C VAL A 76 3.11 13.60 13.58
N ILE A 77 2.08 13.15 14.26
CA ILE A 77 1.90 13.37 15.69
C ILE A 77 1.81 12.05 16.42
N TRP A 78 2.56 11.95 17.51
CA TRP A 78 2.43 10.88 18.50
C TRP A 78 2.26 11.50 19.88
N ASN A 79 1.25 11.05 20.62
CA ASN A 79 0.97 11.55 21.97
C ASN A 79 1.92 10.98 23.05
N GLY A 80 2.91 10.17 22.68
CA GLY A 80 3.85 9.53 23.60
C GLY A 80 3.26 8.34 24.37
N GLU A 81 2.00 7.97 24.12
CA GLU A 81 1.36 6.86 24.80
C GLU A 81 1.61 5.54 24.06
N ILE A 82 1.78 4.49 24.87
CA ILE A 82 1.82 3.10 24.43
C ILE A 82 0.68 2.38 25.12
N LYS A 83 -0.19 1.77 24.33
CA LYS A 83 -1.35 1.05 24.86
C LYS A 83 -1.13 -0.44 24.78
N GLU A 84 -1.17 -1.11 25.91
CA GLU A 84 -1.09 -2.58 25.97
C GLU A 84 -2.45 -3.20 25.61
N VAL A 85 -2.49 -4.01 24.55
CA VAL A 85 -3.69 -4.70 24.07
C VAL A 85 -3.38 -6.17 23.81
N GLY A 86 -3.69 -7.02 24.80
CA GLY A 86 -3.37 -8.44 24.75
C GLY A 86 -1.86 -8.66 24.74
N LYS A 87 -1.34 -9.25 23.66
CA LYS A 87 0.11 -9.48 23.48
C LYS A 87 0.84 -8.32 22.77
N TYR A 88 0.12 -7.27 22.38
CA TYR A 88 0.66 -6.21 21.55
C TYR A 88 0.76 -4.88 22.29
N LYS A 89 1.81 -4.12 21.96
CA LYS A 89 1.97 -2.71 22.29
C LYS A 89 1.47 -1.88 21.12
N GLU A 90 0.43 -1.09 21.31
CA GLU A 90 -0.13 -0.23 20.27
C GLU A 90 0.42 1.20 20.38
N ILE A 91 0.92 1.71 19.26
CA ILE A 91 1.33 3.09 19.06
C ILE A 91 0.40 3.73 18.04
N PHE A 92 -0.07 4.94 18.35
CA PHE A 92 -0.99 5.67 17.49
C PHE A 92 -0.31 6.90 16.91
N LEU A 93 -0.10 6.90 15.59
CA LEU A 93 0.41 8.02 14.83
C LEU A 93 -0.74 8.70 14.10
N LYS A 94 -0.82 10.02 14.17
CA LYS A 94 -1.81 10.81 13.43
C LYS A 94 -1.11 11.70 12.41
N VAL A 95 -1.55 11.66 11.17
CA VAL A 95 -0.92 12.40 10.06
C VAL A 95 -1.83 13.53 9.61
N PHE A 96 -1.31 14.75 9.52
CA PHE A 96 -1.99 15.96 9.07
C PHE A 96 -1.40 16.45 7.76
N HIS A 97 -2.17 17.22 7.00
CA HIS A 97 -1.80 17.74 5.69
C HIS A 97 -2.15 19.23 5.59
N GLU A 98 -1.25 20.03 5.05
CA GLU A 98 -1.43 21.45 4.74
C GLU A 98 -1.09 21.68 3.26
N ASP A 99 -2.06 22.17 2.49
CA ASP A 99 -1.91 22.43 1.05
C ASP A 99 -1.42 23.85 0.72
N ASN A 100 -1.34 24.74 1.72
CA ASN A 100 -0.97 26.15 1.57
C ASN A 100 -1.89 26.91 0.58
N ASP A 101 -3.19 26.63 0.58
CA ASP A 101 -4.20 27.15 -0.35
C ASP A 101 -3.86 26.84 -1.82
N ASP A 102 -3.40 25.62 -2.11
CA ASP A 102 -3.10 25.19 -3.48
C ASP A 102 -4.36 24.84 -4.27
N GLY A 103 -4.82 25.78 -5.10
CA GLY A 103 -6.00 25.59 -5.96
C GLY A 103 -5.74 24.80 -7.24
N CYS A 104 -4.55 24.23 -7.45
CA CYS A 104 -4.28 23.42 -8.64
C CYS A 104 -4.96 22.03 -8.57
N GLU A 105 -5.36 21.53 -9.74
CA GLU A 105 -6.18 20.31 -9.83
C GLU A 105 -5.38 19.07 -10.26
N ALA A 106 -4.05 19.06 -10.10
CA ALA A 106 -3.29 17.85 -10.37
C ALA A 106 -3.49 16.84 -9.24
N LEU A 107 -3.70 15.56 -9.59
CA LEU A 107 -3.74 14.48 -8.62
C LEU A 107 -2.31 14.03 -8.32
N LEU A 108 -1.78 14.48 -7.18
CA LEU A 108 -0.47 14.07 -6.72
C LEU A 108 -0.56 12.71 -6.03
N LYS A 109 0.47 11.89 -6.25
CA LYS A 109 0.65 10.57 -5.64
C LYS A 109 2.08 10.48 -5.08
N PRO A 110 2.41 11.11 -3.94
CA PRO A 110 3.77 11.04 -3.40
C PRO A 110 3.97 9.89 -2.40
N VAL A 111 5.23 9.56 -2.14
CA VAL A 111 5.64 8.70 -1.01
C VAL A 111 6.27 9.55 0.10
N VAL A 112 5.61 9.63 1.25
CA VAL A 112 6.15 10.30 2.45
C VAL A 112 6.79 9.28 3.39
N THR A 113 8.09 9.42 3.64
CA THR A 113 8.82 8.53 4.55
C THR A 113 8.89 9.12 5.96
N ILE A 114 8.24 8.45 6.91
CA ILE A 114 8.30 8.75 8.34
C ILE A 114 9.51 8.02 8.93
N ASP A 115 10.44 8.76 9.54
CA ASP A 115 11.48 8.20 10.39
C ASP A 115 10.90 7.93 11.79
N LEU A 116 10.74 6.65 12.14
CA LEU A 116 10.17 6.24 13.41
C LEU A 116 11.06 6.66 14.58
N LYS A 117 12.38 6.81 14.41
CA LYS A 117 13.25 7.30 15.49
C LYS A 117 12.96 8.77 15.78
N SER A 118 12.71 9.56 14.75
CA SER A 118 12.39 10.98 14.88
C SER A 118 11.05 11.21 15.58
N VAL A 119 10.07 10.32 15.38
CA VAL A 119 8.76 10.40 16.03
C VAL A 119 8.76 9.76 17.41
N LEU A 120 9.31 8.56 17.55
CA LEU A 120 9.21 7.73 18.75
C LEU A 120 10.33 8.01 19.78
N GLY A 121 11.31 8.84 19.43
CA GLY A 121 12.41 9.21 20.29
C GLY A 121 13.28 8.01 20.67
N SER A 122 13.27 7.64 21.96
CA SER A 122 14.03 6.50 22.49
C SER A 122 13.28 5.18 22.46
N PHE A 123 11.99 5.18 22.12
CA PHE A 123 11.22 3.95 22.03
C PHE A 123 11.59 3.16 20.77
N ASN A 124 11.97 1.90 20.96
CA ASN A 124 12.25 0.98 19.86
C ASN A 124 11.05 0.07 19.64
N THR A 125 10.58 0.02 18.40
CA THR A 125 9.57 -0.95 17.96
C THR A 125 10.17 -2.35 17.94
N ASP A 126 9.40 -3.33 18.40
CA ASP A 126 9.74 -4.75 18.39
C ASP A 126 8.62 -5.56 17.69
N ASP A 127 8.78 -6.89 17.63
CA ASP A 127 7.83 -7.81 17.00
C ASP A 127 6.46 -7.88 17.71
N SER A 128 6.29 -7.20 18.85
CA SER A 128 5.03 -7.03 19.56
C SER A 128 4.39 -5.65 19.34
N THR A 129 5.05 -4.75 18.62
CA THR A 129 4.62 -3.36 18.47
C THR A 129 3.73 -3.17 17.24
N ARG A 130 2.43 -2.97 17.45
CA ARG A 130 1.48 -2.57 16.41
C ARG A 130 1.51 -1.06 16.24
N ILE A 131 1.85 -0.60 15.04
CA ILE A 131 1.73 0.81 14.68
C ILE A 131 0.40 1.03 13.98
N ILE A 132 -0.38 1.98 14.49
CA ILE A 132 -1.65 2.40 13.94
C ILE A 132 -1.46 3.81 13.40
N VAL A 133 -1.65 3.99 12.10
CA VAL A 133 -1.56 5.30 11.45
C VAL A 133 -2.96 5.78 11.11
N GLN A 134 -3.34 6.95 11.62
CA GLN A 134 -4.59 7.62 11.32
C GLN A 134 -4.39 8.76 10.33
N ASN A 135 -5.17 8.74 9.26
CA ASN A 135 -5.39 9.91 8.43
C ASN A 135 -6.24 10.93 9.21
N ALA A 136 -5.69 12.09 9.53
CA ALA A 136 -6.40 13.09 10.32
C ALA A 136 -7.57 13.75 9.57
N SER A 137 -7.56 13.81 8.24
CA SER A 137 -8.57 14.51 7.45
C SER A 137 -9.88 13.72 7.33
N ASN A 138 -9.81 12.38 7.36
CA ASN A 138 -10.99 11.51 7.24
C ASN A 138 -11.16 10.49 8.39
N GLY A 139 -10.21 10.43 9.32
CA GLY A 139 -10.25 9.55 10.50
C GLY A 139 -9.92 8.08 10.22
N ARG A 140 -9.69 7.69 8.96
CA ARG A 140 -9.34 6.31 8.58
C ARG A 140 -8.05 5.87 9.25
N THR A 141 -8.06 4.68 9.82
CA THR A 141 -6.90 4.07 10.47
C THR A 141 -6.39 2.90 9.63
N ILE A 142 -5.06 2.75 9.61
CA ILE A 142 -4.36 1.62 9.02
C ILE A 142 -3.51 1.02 10.13
N THR A 143 -3.72 -0.26 10.42
CA THR A 143 -2.94 -1.01 11.41
C THR A 143 -1.89 -1.83 10.68
N ILE A 144 -0.64 -1.66 11.08
CA ILE A 144 0.49 -2.47 10.61
C ILE A 144 0.64 -3.64 11.57
N ASP A 145 0.47 -4.86 11.05
CA ASP A 145 0.73 -6.06 11.84
C ASP A 145 2.25 -6.30 11.93
N PRO A 146 2.82 -6.37 13.15
CA PRO A 146 4.27 -6.46 13.33
C PRO A 146 4.85 -7.75 12.79
N LEU A 147 4.09 -8.85 12.76
CA LEU A 147 4.57 -10.12 12.24
C LEU A 147 4.61 -10.09 10.73
N LEU A 148 3.55 -9.57 10.10
CA LEU A 148 3.52 -9.42 8.64
C LEU A 148 4.53 -8.38 8.14
N ALA A 149 4.81 -7.35 8.93
CA ALA A 149 5.83 -6.35 8.61
C ALA A 149 7.26 -6.92 8.54
N GLN A 150 7.49 -8.16 9.04
CA GLN A 150 8.78 -8.84 8.93
C GLN A 150 9.02 -9.49 7.57
N ILE A 151 7.99 -9.57 6.70
CA ILE A 151 8.18 -10.08 5.35
C ILE A 151 9.20 -9.20 4.65
N SER A 152 10.27 -9.82 4.14
CA SER A 152 11.32 -9.10 3.43
C SER A 152 10.74 -8.37 2.21
N GLN A 153 10.99 -7.07 2.11
CA GLN A 153 10.62 -6.24 0.96
C GLN A 153 11.89 -5.87 0.22
N ASN A 154 11.93 -6.16 -1.08
CA ASN A 154 13.08 -5.88 -1.94
C ASN A 154 12.73 -6.11 -3.41
N ASP A 155 13.61 -5.65 -4.30
CA ASP A 155 13.47 -5.81 -5.75
C ASP A 155 14.11 -7.11 -6.28
N MET A 156 14.62 -7.96 -5.38
CA MET A 156 15.20 -9.25 -5.74
C MET A 156 14.13 -10.35 -5.64
N CYS A 157 14.14 -11.29 -6.57
CA CYS A 157 13.28 -12.45 -6.50
C CYS A 157 13.79 -13.43 -5.41
N SER A 158 13.39 -13.24 -4.16
CA SER A 158 13.84 -14.05 -3.01
C SER A 158 12.74 -14.72 -2.20
N ILE A 159 11.49 -14.26 -2.33
CA ILE A 159 10.37 -14.77 -1.54
C ILE A 159 9.75 -15.95 -2.28
N LYS A 160 9.81 -17.13 -1.66
CA LYS A 160 9.26 -18.36 -2.22
C LYS A 160 7.75 -18.39 -2.11
N THR A 161 7.08 -18.57 -3.23
CA THR A 161 5.63 -18.56 -3.32
C THR A 161 5.09 -19.60 -4.31
N SER A 162 3.80 -19.90 -4.20
CA SER A 162 3.00 -20.56 -5.23
C SER A 162 1.95 -19.60 -5.80
N PHE A 163 1.95 -19.42 -7.11
CA PHE A 163 0.91 -18.67 -7.80
C PHE A 163 -0.32 -19.55 -7.96
N GLU A 164 -1.42 -19.17 -7.32
CA GLU A 164 -2.63 -19.96 -7.20
C GLU A 164 -3.88 -19.11 -7.48
N ASN A 165 -4.91 -19.76 -8.02
CA ASN A 165 -6.21 -19.15 -8.21
C ASN A 165 -6.95 -19.17 -6.88
N SER A 166 -7.37 -18.02 -6.39
CA SER A 166 -8.41 -17.89 -5.38
C SER A 166 -9.80 -18.08 -6.00
N LEU A 167 -10.77 -18.44 -5.17
CA LEU A 167 -12.17 -18.56 -5.59
C LEU A 167 -12.73 -17.23 -6.07
N CYS A 168 -12.35 -16.15 -5.39
CA CYS A 168 -12.59 -14.78 -5.80
C CYS A 168 -11.47 -13.90 -5.26
N GLY A 169 -11.24 -12.76 -5.91
CA GLY A 169 -10.15 -11.89 -5.53
C GLY A 169 -9.96 -10.71 -6.48
N TYR A 170 -9.45 -9.64 -5.90
CA TYR A 170 -9.05 -8.43 -6.59
C TYR A 170 -7.55 -8.36 -6.80
N GLY A 171 -7.15 -7.46 -7.69
CA GLY A 171 -5.75 -7.21 -7.99
C GLY A 171 -5.53 -7.05 -9.48
N ILE A 172 -4.29 -6.76 -9.85
CA ILE A 172 -3.88 -6.62 -11.26
C ILE A 172 -4.08 -7.92 -12.05
N TRP A 173 -4.09 -9.07 -11.36
CA TRP A 173 -4.31 -10.39 -11.94
C TRP A 173 -5.57 -11.06 -11.41
N GLN A 174 -6.57 -10.25 -11.05
CA GLN A 174 -7.88 -10.69 -10.59
C GLN A 174 -7.77 -11.63 -9.37
N ASN A 175 -8.31 -12.83 -9.49
CA ASN A 175 -8.32 -13.86 -8.46
C ASN A 175 -7.06 -14.74 -8.48
N ASN A 176 -5.93 -14.27 -9.02
CA ASN A 176 -4.69 -15.03 -9.02
C ASN A 176 -3.67 -14.35 -8.12
N TRP A 177 -3.37 -14.99 -6.99
CA TRP A 177 -2.54 -14.44 -5.93
C TRP A 177 -1.37 -15.38 -5.64
N PHE A 178 -0.39 -14.89 -4.88
CA PHE A 178 0.71 -15.73 -4.43
C PHE A 178 0.50 -16.17 -3.00
N LYS A 179 0.57 -17.47 -2.77
CA LYS A 179 0.63 -18.03 -1.44
C LYS A 179 2.09 -18.15 -1.02
N MET A 180 2.46 -17.58 0.13
CA MET A 180 3.81 -17.73 0.67
C MET A 180 4.07 -19.17 1.13
N ALA A 181 5.30 -19.64 0.91
CA ALA A 181 5.74 -20.94 1.44
C ALA A 181 5.99 -20.92 2.96
N ASP A 182 6.36 -19.76 3.49
CA ASP A 182 6.56 -19.52 4.93
C ASP A 182 5.29 -18.86 5.51
N SER A 183 4.83 -19.34 6.67
CA SER A 183 3.71 -18.77 7.41
C SER A 183 4.13 -17.76 8.47
N LEU A 184 5.43 -17.45 8.60
CA LEU A 184 5.99 -16.58 9.65
C LEU A 184 5.65 -17.06 11.05
N GLY A 185 5.54 -18.38 11.24
CA GLY A 185 5.11 -18.97 12.50
C GLY A 185 3.63 -18.73 12.84
N THR A 186 2.82 -18.25 11.89
CA THR A 186 1.36 -18.33 11.98
C THR A 186 0.89 -19.74 11.62
N ASP A 187 -0.24 -20.16 12.17
CA ASP A 187 -0.93 -21.40 11.74
C ASP A 187 -1.75 -21.19 10.46
N ASP A 188 -1.70 -19.99 9.87
CA ASP A 188 -2.50 -19.55 8.74
C ASP A 188 -1.67 -19.38 7.47
N ASN A 189 -2.35 -19.46 6.32
CA ASN A 189 -1.71 -19.11 5.05
C ASN A 189 -1.50 -17.60 4.96
N ILE A 190 -0.40 -17.17 4.33
CA ILE A 190 -0.19 -15.78 3.95
C ILE A 190 -0.33 -15.66 2.43
N TRP A 191 -1.25 -14.81 2.00
CA TRP A 191 -1.56 -14.52 0.62
C TRP A 191 -1.08 -13.13 0.26
N LEU A 192 -0.20 -13.04 -0.73
CA LEU A 192 0.22 -11.79 -1.33
C LEU A 192 -0.72 -11.50 -2.51
N GLN A 193 -1.52 -10.45 -2.36
CA GLN A 193 -2.48 -9.99 -3.35
C GLN A 193 -1.81 -8.93 -4.24
N PRO A 194 -1.50 -9.22 -5.52
CA PRO A 194 -0.86 -8.24 -6.40
C PRO A 194 -1.86 -7.12 -6.72
N VAL A 195 -1.61 -5.91 -6.21
CA VAL A 195 -2.43 -4.72 -6.50
C VAL A 195 -1.70 -3.73 -7.40
N ALA A 196 -0.41 -3.95 -7.61
CA ALA A 196 0.45 -3.18 -8.48
C ALA A 196 1.64 -4.03 -8.92
N TYR A 197 2.36 -3.55 -9.94
CA TYR A 197 3.62 -4.14 -10.36
C TYR A 197 4.59 -3.05 -10.80
N ASN A 198 5.89 -3.32 -10.64
CA ASN A 198 6.92 -2.50 -11.23
C ASN A 198 6.78 -2.57 -12.77
N PRO A 199 6.62 -1.44 -13.49
CA PRO A 199 6.47 -1.44 -14.94
C PRO A 199 7.61 -2.10 -15.72
N GLU A 200 8.78 -2.28 -15.10
CA GLU A 200 9.91 -3.00 -15.66
C GLU A 200 9.68 -4.52 -15.74
N ILE A 201 8.72 -5.07 -14.98
CA ILE A 201 8.31 -6.46 -15.10
C ILE A 201 7.19 -6.65 -16.13
N SER A 202 7.20 -7.82 -16.78
CA SER A 202 6.21 -8.14 -17.82
C SER A 202 4.78 -8.09 -17.28
N SER A 203 3.89 -7.40 -17.98
CA SER A 203 2.45 -7.33 -17.67
C SER A 203 1.72 -8.66 -17.92
N VAL A 204 2.42 -9.71 -18.34
CA VAL A 204 1.83 -11.02 -18.61
C VAL A 204 1.47 -11.71 -17.31
N ILE A 205 0.19 -12.09 -17.19
CA ILE A 205 -0.32 -12.86 -16.05
C ILE A 205 0.49 -14.16 -15.92
N PRO A 206 1.10 -14.44 -14.76
CA PRO A 206 1.89 -15.66 -14.56
C PRO A 206 1.05 -16.92 -14.75
N SER A 207 1.66 -18.01 -15.22
CA SER A 207 0.99 -19.33 -15.18
C SER A 207 1.02 -19.90 -13.77
N LYS A 208 0.05 -20.73 -13.38
CA LYS A 208 0.10 -21.47 -12.10
C LYS A 208 1.46 -22.18 -11.92
N GLY A 209 2.06 -22.06 -10.74
CA GLY A 209 3.38 -22.66 -10.46
C GLY A 209 4.09 -22.04 -9.27
N ALA A 210 5.34 -22.45 -9.04
CA ALA A 210 6.19 -21.90 -8.00
C ALA A 210 7.01 -20.71 -8.53
N TYR A 211 7.15 -19.67 -7.71
CA TYR A 211 7.84 -18.43 -8.06
C TYR A 211 8.67 -17.89 -6.90
N ASP A 212 9.78 -17.25 -7.24
CA ASP A 212 10.49 -16.33 -6.36
C ASP A 212 10.02 -14.89 -6.68
N LEU A 213 9.69 -14.12 -5.64
CA LEU A 213 9.20 -12.74 -5.75
C LEU A 213 10.08 -11.74 -5.02
N GLY A 214 10.13 -10.53 -5.57
CA GLY A 214 10.46 -9.29 -4.85
C GLY A 214 9.19 -8.45 -4.73
N ILE A 215 8.92 -7.87 -3.57
CA ILE A 215 7.66 -7.17 -3.29
C ILE A 215 7.86 -5.92 -2.45
N THR A 216 6.86 -5.05 -2.50
CA THR A 216 6.60 -3.99 -1.52
C THR A 216 5.23 -4.23 -0.87
N LEU A 217 5.14 -4.20 0.46
CA LEU A 217 3.88 -4.37 1.19
C LEU A 217 3.07 -3.08 1.19
N LEU A 218 1.74 -3.18 1.10
CA LEU A 218 0.84 -2.02 1.06
C LEU A 218 -0.29 -2.17 2.09
N PHE A 219 0.06 -2.05 3.38
CA PHE A 219 -0.92 -2.13 4.46
C PHE A 219 -2.01 -1.09 4.29
N GLY A 220 -3.26 -1.52 4.48
CA GLY A 220 -4.43 -0.67 4.35
C GLY A 220 -4.91 -0.44 2.93
N TYR A 221 -4.21 -0.92 1.87
CA TYR A 221 -4.69 -0.75 0.50
C TYR A 221 -6.11 -1.27 0.33
N GLN A 222 -7.00 -0.40 -0.16
CA GLN A 222 -8.39 -0.74 -0.41
C GLN A 222 -8.51 -1.22 -1.85
N THR A 223 -8.80 -2.51 -2.02
CA THR A 223 -9.29 -3.02 -3.31
C THR A 223 -10.78 -2.69 -3.45
N PRO A 224 -11.30 -2.48 -4.68
CA PRO A 224 -12.74 -2.34 -4.89
C PRO A 224 -13.50 -3.51 -4.25
N GLU A 225 -14.71 -3.29 -3.75
CA GLU A 225 -15.54 -4.37 -3.20
C GLU A 225 -16.30 -5.09 -4.32
N ASP A 226 -16.26 -6.43 -4.38
CA ASP A 226 -17.08 -7.22 -5.32
C ASP A 226 -18.22 -7.79 -4.50
N PRO A 227 -19.45 -7.32 -4.70
CA PRO A 227 -20.57 -7.93 -4.00
C PRO A 227 -20.76 -9.41 -4.37
N SER A 228 -20.13 -9.90 -5.46
CA SER A 228 -20.13 -11.30 -5.86
C SER A 228 -18.97 -12.13 -5.30
N CYS A 229 -17.94 -11.51 -4.70
CA CYS A 229 -16.83 -12.22 -4.06
C CYS A 229 -17.22 -12.64 -2.64
N LEU A 230 -17.86 -13.80 -2.54
CA LEU A 230 -18.39 -14.31 -1.27
C LEU A 230 -17.31 -14.89 -0.34
N THR A 231 -16.17 -15.34 -0.87
CA THR A 231 -15.11 -15.99 -0.08
C THR A 231 -13.72 -15.73 -0.65
N ILE A 232 -12.95 -14.87 0.02
CA ILE A 232 -11.49 -14.82 -0.14
C ILE A 232 -10.85 -16.09 0.44
N PRO A 233 -9.63 -16.49 0.00
CA PRO A 233 -8.90 -17.59 0.61
C PRO A 233 -8.76 -17.44 2.12
N SER A 234 -8.78 -18.57 2.85
CA SER A 234 -8.54 -18.53 4.29
C SER A 234 -7.07 -18.19 4.58
N GLY A 235 -6.88 -17.36 5.60
CA GLY A 235 -5.57 -16.89 6.05
C GLY A 235 -5.49 -15.36 6.01
N GLN A 236 -4.26 -14.85 6.08
CA GLN A 236 -3.99 -13.42 6.02
C GLN A 236 -3.75 -13.00 4.57
N VAL A 237 -4.34 -11.88 4.16
CA VAL A 237 -4.19 -11.31 2.82
C VAL A 237 -3.47 -9.98 2.95
N ILE A 238 -2.40 -9.81 2.17
CA ILE A 238 -1.57 -8.61 2.19
C ILE A 238 -1.48 -8.09 0.76
N PRO A 239 -2.00 -6.88 0.50
CA PRO A 239 -1.79 -6.20 -0.77
C PRO A 239 -0.30 -5.92 -0.99
N VAL A 240 0.19 -6.20 -2.19
CA VAL A 240 1.58 -5.99 -2.56
C VAL A 240 1.72 -5.34 -3.93
N GLU A 241 2.78 -4.56 -4.08
CA GLU A 241 3.39 -4.30 -5.38
C GLU A 241 4.41 -5.41 -5.67
N VAL A 242 4.37 -5.94 -6.89
CA VAL A 242 5.32 -6.96 -7.35
C VAL A 242 6.49 -6.27 -8.05
N ASN A 243 7.66 -6.31 -7.42
CA ASN A 243 8.88 -5.66 -7.93
C ASN A 243 9.71 -6.61 -8.80
N CYS A 244 9.66 -7.92 -8.50
CA CYS A 244 10.35 -8.97 -9.25
C CYS A 244 9.51 -10.25 -9.26
N ILE A 245 9.53 -10.98 -10.37
CA ILE A 245 8.93 -12.31 -10.48
C ILE A 245 9.82 -13.25 -11.30
N SER A 246 10.15 -14.42 -10.75
CA SER A 246 10.95 -15.45 -11.41
C SER A 246 10.34 -16.82 -11.19
N ARG A 247 10.17 -17.60 -12.27
CA ARG A 247 9.60 -18.95 -12.17
C ARG A 247 10.65 -19.94 -11.65
N ILE A 248 10.25 -20.76 -10.69
CA ILE A 248 11.07 -21.86 -10.18
C ILE A 248 10.76 -23.10 -11.03
N ASN A 249 11.81 -23.71 -11.60
CA ASN A 249 11.72 -24.95 -12.37
C ASN A 249 11.76 -26.19 -11.47
#